data_AF-A0A5P9HAT6-F1
#
_entry.id   AF-A0A5P9HAT6-F1
#
_cell.length_a   1.000
_cell.length_b   1.000
_cell.length_c   1.000
_cell.angle_alpha   90.00
_cell.angle_beta   90.00
_cell.angle_gamma   90.00
#
_symmetry.space_group_name_H-M   'P 1'
#
loop_
_entity.id
_entity.type
_entity.pdbx_description
1 polymer ?
#
loop_
_entity_poly.entity_id
_entity_poly.type
_entity_poly.pdbx_seq_one_letter_code
_entity_poly.pdbx_strand_id
1 'polypeptide(L)'
;MAQSGAPSAVVTAPRERDGTQEGPGLLALIPMEDAWNSEMVLPGVVIERQEMSLSPGGWQYLLRCLDPVPPGWPRSRPHKAPLLVKRLVMAVGMRPPARLAQKGWLLLSCPRERERIAELVLTPGGRHFLNHALHARRAKLAPDFSAELRGLLTRAGVTPQEVLFGPETLMQLYGLRKARYIDVLTRAPGPSSGLSPGAPLRVIGTDELGHFSTDSARLLEDARHHVVSDGLTFVSFGMAHAFKRHRGVWRDRLDLSMMRSLERRHRWRLHLALLVDRMLP
;
A
#
# COMPACT_ATOMS: atom_id res chain seq x y z
N MET A 1 36.07 -9.46 -20.28
CA MET A 1 35.92 -9.40 -18.82
C MET A 1 34.98 -8.26 -18.47
N ALA A 2 33.80 -8.58 -17.95
CA ALA A 2 32.94 -7.76 -17.06
C ALA A 2 31.54 -8.41 -17.07
N GLN A 3 31.30 -9.28 -16.09
CA GLN A 3 30.00 -9.90 -15.86
C GLN A 3 29.05 -8.84 -15.30
N SER A 4 27.94 -8.61 -15.99
CA SER A 4 26.82 -7.78 -15.51
C SER A 4 25.86 -8.69 -14.77
N GLY A 5 25.73 -8.48 -13.46
CA GLY A 5 24.83 -9.23 -12.57
C GLY A 5 23.37 -8.92 -12.88
N ALA A 6 22.65 -9.94 -13.33
CA ALA A 6 21.20 -9.90 -13.50
C ALA A 6 20.49 -9.81 -12.13
N PRO A 7 19.44 -8.99 -11.97
CA PRO A 7 18.56 -9.08 -10.81
C PRO A 7 17.73 -10.36 -10.92
N SER A 8 18.00 -11.32 -10.04
CA SER A 8 17.21 -12.56 -9.91
C SER A 8 15.83 -12.22 -9.36
N ALA A 9 14.85 -12.12 -10.27
CA ALA A 9 13.44 -12.08 -9.91
C ALA A 9 12.98 -13.53 -9.68
N VAL A 10 12.93 -13.96 -8.41
CA VAL A 10 12.25 -15.20 -8.06
C VAL A 10 10.75 -14.95 -8.20
N VAL A 11 10.20 -15.41 -9.32
CA VAL A 11 8.77 -15.54 -9.54
C VAL A 11 8.30 -16.72 -8.67
N THR A 12 7.58 -16.42 -7.60
CA THR A 12 6.84 -17.45 -6.84
C THR A 12 5.66 -17.93 -7.68
N ALA A 13 5.72 -19.18 -8.10
CA ALA A 13 4.61 -19.88 -8.74
C ALA A 13 3.38 -19.94 -7.79
N PRO A 14 2.15 -19.99 -8.34
CA PRO A 14 0.97 -20.27 -7.52
C PRO A 14 1.09 -21.70 -6.98
N ARG A 15 1.22 -21.84 -5.66
CA ARG A 15 1.31 -23.13 -4.98
C ARG A 15 -0.04 -23.86 -5.08
N GLU A 16 -0.03 -25.03 -5.68
CA GLU A 16 -1.04 -26.06 -5.45
C GLU A 16 -1.18 -26.30 -3.93
N ARG A 17 -2.43 -26.34 -3.47
CA ARG A 17 -2.79 -26.58 -2.07
C ARG A 17 -2.54 -28.05 -1.73
N ASP A 18 -1.30 -28.41 -1.42
CA ASP A 18 -1.06 -29.59 -0.60
C ASP A 18 -1.48 -29.28 0.84
N GLY A 19 -2.42 -30.08 1.35
CA GLY A 19 -3.15 -29.89 2.61
C GLY A 19 -2.33 -30.02 3.90
N THR A 20 -1.03 -29.74 3.88
CA THR A 20 -0.26 -29.50 5.10
C THR A 20 -0.79 -28.23 5.76
N GLN A 21 -1.51 -28.39 6.88
CA GLN A 21 -1.91 -27.27 7.72
C GLN A 21 -0.66 -26.47 8.09
N GLU A 22 -0.54 -25.23 7.62
CA GLU A 22 0.53 -24.33 8.01
C GLU A 22 0.25 -23.84 9.43
N GLY A 23 1.27 -23.82 10.30
CA GLY A 23 1.17 -23.24 11.64
C GLY A 23 1.10 -21.71 11.60
N PRO A 24 1.19 -21.02 12.76
CA PRO A 24 1.05 -19.57 12.80
C PRO A 24 2.16 -18.86 12.00
N GLY A 25 1.76 -17.86 11.22
CA GLY A 25 2.66 -17.04 10.42
C GLY A 25 3.25 -15.86 11.19
N LEU A 26 4.51 -15.51 10.89
CA LEU A 26 5.25 -14.37 11.44
C LEU A 26 5.77 -13.45 10.33
N LEU A 27 6.04 -12.19 10.67
CA LEU A 27 6.74 -11.26 9.78
C LEU A 27 7.94 -10.66 10.51
N ALA A 28 9.14 -10.83 9.95
CA ALA A 28 10.36 -10.24 10.46
C ALA A 28 10.81 -9.08 9.56
N LEU A 29 11.17 -7.95 10.17
CA LEU A 29 11.72 -6.77 9.52
C LEU A 29 13.13 -6.53 10.04
N ILE A 30 14.12 -6.42 9.14
CA ILE A 30 15.53 -6.34 9.47
C ILE A 30 16.15 -5.24 8.61
N PRO A 31 16.40 -4.04 9.16
CA PRO A 31 17.15 -3.02 8.43
C PRO A 31 18.55 -3.57 8.15
N MET A 32 19.02 -3.47 6.92
CA MET A 32 20.34 -4.02 6.56
C MET A 32 21.38 -2.94 6.87
N GLU A 33 21.86 -2.89 8.10
CA GLU A 33 23.04 -2.10 8.48
C GLU A 33 24.28 -2.99 8.48
N ASP A 34 25.43 -2.41 8.11
CA ASP A 34 26.72 -3.11 7.98
C ASP A 34 27.21 -3.80 9.29
N ALA A 35 26.53 -3.56 10.42
CA ALA A 35 26.90 -4.07 11.75
C ALA A 35 25.97 -5.16 12.31
N TRP A 36 24.89 -5.55 11.64
CA TRP A 36 23.93 -6.56 12.15
C TRP A 36 24.14 -7.92 11.49
N ASN A 37 25.38 -8.42 11.58
CA ASN A 37 25.84 -9.67 10.96
C ASN A 37 25.72 -10.90 11.87
N SER A 38 25.09 -10.81 13.05
CA SER A 38 24.81 -12.01 13.83
C SER A 38 23.72 -12.84 13.16
N GLU A 39 24.09 -14.05 12.73
CA GLU A 39 23.22 -15.01 12.08
C GLU A 39 22.06 -15.37 13.03
N MET A 40 20.91 -14.76 12.78
CA MET A 40 19.75 -14.85 13.64
C MET A 40 19.00 -16.16 13.41
N VAL A 41 18.70 -16.88 14.48
CA VAL A 41 17.79 -18.04 14.46
C VAL A 41 16.36 -17.53 14.67
N LEU A 42 15.58 -17.44 13.60
CA LEU A 42 14.16 -17.13 13.68
C LEU A 42 13.35 -18.42 13.90
N PRO A 43 12.32 -18.40 14.76
CA PRO A 43 11.43 -19.54 14.89
C PRO A 43 10.59 -19.71 13.61
N GLY A 44 10.66 -20.89 13.00
CA GLY A 44 9.88 -21.24 11.82
C GLY A 44 10.67 -21.26 10.51
N VAL A 45 9.99 -21.68 9.45
CA VAL A 45 10.55 -21.77 8.10
C VAL A 45 10.27 -20.46 7.37
N VAL A 46 11.29 -19.87 6.76
CA VAL A 46 11.14 -18.69 5.90
C VAL A 46 10.46 -19.12 4.61
N ILE A 47 9.25 -18.62 4.36
CA ILE A 47 8.49 -18.89 3.15
C ILE A 47 8.66 -17.80 2.09
N GLU A 48 9.03 -16.60 2.51
CA GLU A 48 9.25 -15.46 1.62
C GLU A 48 10.36 -14.60 2.18
N ARG A 49 11.29 -14.18 1.30
CA ARG A 49 12.38 -13.26 1.63
C ARG A 49 12.38 -12.16 0.59
N GLN A 50 12.31 -10.91 1.05
CA GLN A 50 12.28 -9.76 0.16
C GLN A 50 13.19 -8.65 0.68
N GLU A 51 14.10 -8.19 -0.17
CA GLU A 51 14.92 -7.00 0.08
C GLU A 51 14.28 -5.81 -0.61
N MET A 52 14.17 -4.69 0.10
CA MET A 52 13.59 -3.47 -0.43
C MET A 52 14.33 -2.24 0.07
N SER A 53 14.19 -1.15 -0.68
CA SER A 53 14.81 0.13 -0.34
C SER A 53 13.72 1.14 -0.03
N LEU A 54 13.78 1.74 1.16
CA LEU A 54 12.81 2.69 1.68
C LEU A 54 13.28 4.13 1.50
N SER A 55 12.45 4.98 0.92
CA SER A 55 12.70 6.43 0.91
C SER A 55 12.70 7.01 2.33
N PRO A 56 13.34 8.17 2.58
CA PRO A 56 13.29 8.84 3.89
C PRO A 56 11.88 9.01 4.44
N GLY A 57 10.93 9.42 3.60
CA GLY A 57 9.53 9.57 3.98
C GLY A 57 8.84 8.24 4.24
N GLY A 58 9.16 7.22 3.44
CA GLY A 58 8.66 5.85 3.63
C GLY A 58 9.15 5.23 4.93
N TRP A 59 10.44 5.39 5.25
CA TRP A 59 11.01 4.96 6.52
C TRP A 59 10.27 5.59 7.71
N GLN A 60 10.09 6.91 7.71
CA GLN A 60 9.34 7.60 8.76
C GLN A 60 7.88 7.13 8.86
N TYR A 61 7.23 6.86 7.73
CA TYR A 61 5.87 6.34 7.73
C TYR A 61 5.80 4.90 8.27
N LEU A 62 6.73 4.03 7.89
CA LEU A 62 6.84 2.69 8.43
C LEU A 62 7.01 2.73 9.95
N LEU A 63 7.93 3.56 10.46
CA LEU A 63 8.13 3.71 11.91
C LEU A 63 6.85 4.12 12.64
N ARG A 64 6.06 5.04 12.08
CA ARG A 64 4.75 5.41 12.68
C ARG A 64 3.73 4.28 12.66
N CYS A 65 3.88 3.31 11.75
CA CYS A 65 3.02 2.14 11.71
C CYS A 65 3.42 1.06 12.73
N LEU A 66 4.65 1.13 13.24
CA LEU A 66 5.20 0.21 14.23
C LEU A 66 5.08 0.84 15.62
N ASP A 67 4.23 0.27 16.47
CA ASP A 67 4.08 0.73 17.85
C ASP A 67 4.26 -0.45 18.83
N PRO A 68 5.32 -0.48 19.66
CA PRO A 68 6.44 0.48 19.72
C PRO A 68 7.48 0.26 18.61
N VAL A 69 8.20 1.33 18.24
CA VAL A 69 9.38 1.28 17.36
C VAL A 69 10.52 0.47 18.02
N PRO A 70 11.21 -0.42 17.29
CA PRO A 70 12.30 -1.20 17.86
C PRO A 70 13.46 -0.35 18.40
N PRO A 71 14.04 -0.73 19.56
CA PRO A 71 15.21 -0.04 20.09
C PRO A 71 16.40 -0.16 19.12
N GLY A 72 17.08 0.96 18.89
CA GLY A 72 18.24 1.03 17.99
C GLY A 72 17.89 1.31 16.52
N TRP A 73 16.63 1.28 16.11
CA TRP A 73 16.27 1.73 14.76
C TRP A 73 16.40 3.26 14.66
N PRO A 74 17.06 3.78 13.62
CA PRO A 74 17.21 5.22 13.45
C PRO A 74 15.84 5.88 13.22
N ARG A 75 15.52 6.95 13.95
CA ARG A 75 14.24 7.66 13.83
C ARG A 75 14.05 8.35 12.48
N SER A 76 15.14 8.63 11.77
CA SER A 76 15.15 9.24 10.45
C SER A 76 16.34 8.72 9.65
N ARG A 77 16.23 8.76 8.31
CA ARG A 77 17.32 8.43 7.38
C ARG A 77 17.40 9.54 6.32
N PRO A 78 18.60 10.07 6.00
CA PRO A 78 18.74 11.08 4.95
C PRO A 78 18.63 10.49 3.53
N HIS A 79 18.95 9.20 3.40
CA HIS A 79 18.98 8.47 2.14
C HIS A 79 18.06 7.26 2.18
N LYS A 80 17.98 6.54 1.06
CA LYS A 80 17.19 5.30 1.03
C LYS A 80 17.79 4.27 2.00
N ALA A 81 16.94 3.59 2.75
CA ALA A 81 17.34 2.58 3.74
C ALA A 81 17.02 1.18 3.22
N PRO A 82 17.99 0.25 3.16
CA PRO A 82 17.68 -1.15 2.85
C PRO A 82 16.94 -1.80 4.03
N LEU A 83 15.90 -2.56 3.71
CA LEU A 83 15.10 -3.32 4.64
C LEU A 83 14.91 -4.73 4.07
N LEU A 84 15.32 -5.72 4.84
CA LEU A 84 15.04 -7.12 4.60
C LEU A 84 13.74 -7.51 5.32
N VAL A 85 12.81 -8.06 4.58
CA VAL A 85 11.53 -8.58 5.07
C VAL A 85 11.54 -10.09 4.91
N LYS A 86 11.18 -10.82 5.98
CA LYS A 86 10.99 -12.27 5.94
C LYS A 86 9.59 -12.61 6.41
N ARG A 87 8.86 -13.39 5.63
CA ARG A 87 7.61 -14.03 6.06
C ARG A 87 7.95 -15.46 6.47
N LEU A 88 7.50 -15.86 7.66
CA LEU A 88 7.79 -17.16 8.23
C LEU A 88 6.52 -17.91 8.59
N VAL A 89 6.61 -19.23 8.59
CA VAL A 89 5.56 -20.14 9.06
C VAL A 89 6.15 -21.05 10.14
N MET A 90 5.48 -21.12 11.28
CA MET A 90 5.86 -22.03 12.36
C MET A 90 5.25 -23.42 12.14
N ALA A 91 5.77 -24.43 12.84
CA ALA A 91 5.15 -25.75 12.85
C ALA A 91 3.76 -25.71 13.51
N VAL A 92 2.88 -26.62 13.10
CA VAL A 92 1.53 -26.77 13.66
C VAL A 92 1.60 -27.02 15.17
N GLY A 93 0.71 -26.39 15.93
CA GLY A 93 0.64 -26.52 17.38
C GLY A 93 1.66 -25.68 18.16
N MET A 94 2.65 -25.06 17.50
CA MET A 94 3.53 -24.12 18.17
C MET A 94 2.79 -22.82 18.52
N ARG A 95 3.02 -22.30 19.72
CA ARG A 95 2.55 -20.96 20.09
C ARG A 95 3.47 -19.91 19.46
N PRO A 96 2.91 -18.88 18.80
CA PRO A 96 3.73 -17.81 18.26
C PRO A 96 4.46 -17.09 19.40
N PRO A 97 5.74 -16.73 19.22
CA PRO A 97 6.47 -15.96 20.21
C PRO A 97 5.80 -14.59 20.42
N ALA A 98 6.08 -13.96 21.55
CA ALA A 98 5.72 -12.56 21.75
C ALA A 98 6.38 -11.69 20.66
N ARG A 99 5.72 -10.56 20.33
CA ARG A 99 6.32 -9.51 19.49
C ARG A 99 7.68 -9.15 20.08
N LEU A 100 8.75 -9.27 19.29
CA LEU A 100 10.11 -9.09 19.76
C LEU A 100 10.78 -7.97 18.97
N ALA A 101 11.32 -6.99 19.70
CA ALA A 101 12.07 -5.88 19.12
C ALA A 101 13.44 -5.83 19.79
N GLN A 102 14.48 -6.20 19.05
CA GLN A 102 15.86 -6.15 19.52
C GLN A 102 16.68 -5.24 18.60
N LYS A 103 17.88 -4.85 19.05
CA LYS A 103 18.84 -4.06 18.25
C LYS A 103 19.19 -4.84 16.98
N GLY A 104 18.42 -4.59 15.94
CA GLY A 104 18.66 -5.10 14.60
C GLY A 104 17.44 -5.63 13.84
N TRP A 105 16.34 -5.94 14.54
CA TRP A 105 15.18 -6.56 13.89
C TRP A 105 13.91 -6.47 14.72
N LEU A 106 12.78 -6.67 14.05
CA LEU A 106 11.45 -6.70 14.62
C LEU A 106 10.72 -7.95 14.15
N LEU A 107 10.17 -8.72 15.09
CA LEU A 107 9.26 -9.83 14.83
C LEU A 107 7.84 -9.45 15.17
N LEU A 108 6.97 -9.52 14.17
CA LEU A 108 5.54 -9.32 14.30
C LEU A 108 4.85 -10.68 14.33
N SER A 109 4.28 -11.01 15.50
CA SER A 109 3.49 -12.21 15.73
C SER A 109 1.99 -11.94 15.87
N CYS A 110 1.60 -10.70 16.16
CA CYS A 110 0.19 -10.29 16.20
C CYS A 110 -0.40 -10.31 14.77
N PRO A 111 -1.47 -11.09 14.49
CA PRO A 111 -2.02 -11.21 13.15
C PRO A 111 -2.39 -9.88 12.49
N ARG A 112 -3.04 -8.99 13.25
CA ARG A 112 -3.49 -7.66 12.75
C ARG A 112 -2.32 -6.75 12.36
N GLU A 113 -1.31 -6.65 13.22
CA GLU A 113 -0.11 -5.84 12.94
C GLU A 113 0.69 -6.45 11.77
N ARG A 114 0.87 -7.78 11.79
CA ARG A 114 1.54 -8.55 10.74
C ARG A 114 0.91 -8.32 9.38
N GLU A 115 -0.40 -8.48 9.24
CA GLU A 115 -1.12 -8.33 7.97
C GLU A 115 -1.03 -6.89 7.46
N ARG A 116 -1.27 -5.90 8.32
CA ARG A 116 -1.15 -4.48 7.97
C ARG A 116 0.24 -4.15 7.43
N ILE A 117 1.30 -4.63 8.09
CA ILE A 117 2.67 -4.34 7.67
C ILE A 117 3.03 -5.16 6.42
N ALA A 118 2.61 -6.43 6.33
CA ALA A 118 2.81 -7.28 5.15
C ALA A 118 2.22 -6.64 3.89
N GLU A 119 0.99 -6.14 3.96
CA GLU A 119 0.34 -5.41 2.86
C GLU A 119 1.18 -4.22 2.39
N LEU A 120 1.82 -3.51 3.33
CA LEU A 120 2.63 -2.34 3.03
C LEU A 120 4.00 -2.68 2.41
N VAL A 121 4.64 -3.78 2.83
CA VAL A 121 6.04 -4.07 2.46
C VAL A 121 6.21 -5.19 1.44
N LEU A 122 5.27 -6.14 1.35
CA LEU A 122 5.36 -7.28 0.43
C LEU A 122 4.61 -7.02 -0.88
N THR A 123 3.51 -6.25 -0.86
CA THR A 123 2.77 -5.98 -2.11
C THR A 123 3.45 -4.91 -2.97
N PRO A 124 3.32 -4.98 -4.31
CA PRO A 124 3.82 -3.91 -5.19
C PRO A 124 3.19 -2.53 -4.89
N GLY A 125 1.87 -2.50 -4.66
CA GLY A 125 1.14 -1.28 -4.35
C GLY A 125 1.55 -0.66 -3.02
N GLY A 126 1.63 -1.46 -1.96
CA GLY A 126 2.09 -1.03 -0.65
C GLY A 126 3.50 -0.44 -0.70
N ARG A 127 4.43 -1.12 -1.39
CA ARG A 127 5.81 -0.62 -1.55
C ARG A 127 5.88 0.70 -2.30
N HIS A 128 5.09 0.83 -3.36
CA HIS A 128 5.03 2.07 -4.12
C HIS A 128 4.48 3.20 -3.24
N PHE A 129 3.39 2.96 -2.52
CA PHE A 129 2.80 3.92 -1.58
C PHE A 129 3.82 4.34 -0.51
N LEU A 130 4.48 3.37 0.11
CA LEU A 130 5.49 3.62 1.13
C LEU A 130 6.60 4.53 0.61
N ASN A 131 7.10 4.26 -0.61
CA ASN A 131 8.25 4.96 -1.15
C ASN A 131 7.96 6.32 -1.79
N HIS A 132 6.76 6.51 -2.33
CA HIS A 132 6.44 7.67 -3.17
C HIS A 132 5.42 8.61 -2.56
N ALA A 133 4.49 8.15 -1.72
CA ALA A 133 3.48 9.04 -1.17
C ALA A 133 4.08 10.16 -0.31
N LEU A 134 3.44 11.32 -0.34
CA LEU A 134 3.81 12.47 0.46
C LEU A 134 3.22 12.35 1.87
N HIS A 135 3.64 11.34 2.64
CA HIS A 135 3.03 10.98 3.93
C HIS A 135 2.84 12.16 4.90
N ALA A 136 3.85 13.02 5.04
CA ALA A 136 3.77 14.20 5.89
C ALA A 136 2.74 15.23 5.38
N ARG A 137 2.60 15.35 4.06
CA ARG A 137 1.60 16.21 3.43
C ARG A 137 0.21 15.61 3.54
N ARG A 138 0.03 14.29 3.34
CA ARG A 138 -1.22 13.57 3.57
C ARG A 138 -1.75 13.87 4.98
N ALA A 139 -0.90 13.69 6.00
CA ALA A 139 -1.27 13.94 7.39
C ALA A 139 -1.74 15.39 7.65
N LYS A 140 -1.19 16.37 6.93
CA LYS A 140 -1.64 17.78 7.01
C LYS A 140 -2.90 18.05 6.18
N LEU A 141 -3.03 17.38 5.04
CA LEU A 141 -4.12 17.60 4.09
C LEU A 141 -5.44 17.03 4.58
N ALA A 142 -5.40 15.87 5.22
CA ALA A 142 -6.54 15.12 5.70
C ALA A 142 -6.11 14.17 6.84
N PRO A 143 -5.98 14.69 8.09
CA PRO A 143 -5.53 13.89 9.23
C PRO A 143 -6.47 12.71 9.52
N ASP A 144 -7.77 12.91 9.36
CA ASP A 144 -8.80 11.91 9.70
C ASP A 144 -9.34 11.16 8.47
N PHE A 145 -8.63 11.21 7.33
CA PHE A 145 -9.15 10.71 6.05
C PHE A 145 -9.66 9.27 6.11
N SER A 146 -8.90 8.36 6.73
CA SER A 146 -9.29 6.96 6.83
C SER A 146 -10.52 6.78 7.73
N ALA A 147 -10.68 7.60 8.77
CA ALA A 147 -11.85 7.60 9.63
C ALA A 147 -13.08 8.19 8.92
N GLU A 148 -12.90 9.26 8.14
CA GLU A 148 -13.95 9.85 7.29
C GLU A 148 -14.49 8.82 6.28
N LEU A 149 -13.61 8.11 5.58
CA LEU A 149 -14.00 7.05 4.64
C LEU A 149 -14.74 5.91 5.34
N ARG A 150 -14.29 5.48 6.52
CA ARG A 150 -15.00 4.47 7.32
C ARG A 150 -16.40 4.94 7.71
N GLY A 151 -16.52 6.19 8.17
CA GLY A 151 -17.82 6.77 8.52
C GLY A 151 -18.77 6.85 7.32
N LEU A 152 -18.25 7.11 6.12
CA LEU A 152 -19.05 7.07 4.88
C LEU A 152 -19.53 5.65 4.57
N LEU A 153 -18.66 4.65 4.66
CA LEU A 153 -19.01 3.25 4.46
C LEU A 153 -20.05 2.76 5.47
N THR A 154 -19.88 3.10 6.76
CA THR A 154 -20.83 2.76 7.82
C THR A 154 -22.21 3.37 7.55
N ARG A 155 -22.28 4.65 7.12
CA ARG A 155 -23.55 5.28 6.74
C ARG A 155 -24.20 4.66 5.52
N ALA A 156 -23.40 4.15 4.58
CA ALA A 156 -23.88 3.42 3.41
C ALA A 156 -24.24 1.95 3.72
N GLY A 157 -23.97 1.46 4.93
CA GLY A 157 -24.18 0.05 5.29
C GLY A 157 -23.24 -0.93 4.57
N VAL A 158 -22.10 -0.45 4.09
CA VAL A 158 -21.14 -1.25 3.31
C VAL A 158 -19.90 -1.57 4.14
N THR A 159 -19.39 -2.80 4.02
CA THR A 159 -18.15 -3.17 4.71
C THR A 159 -16.91 -2.73 3.92
N PRO A 160 -15.81 -2.34 4.58
CA PRO A 160 -14.57 -1.97 3.89
C PRO A 160 -14.01 -3.00 2.90
N GLN A 161 -14.27 -4.29 3.16
CA GLN A 161 -13.78 -5.40 2.34
C GLN A 161 -14.53 -5.53 1.00
N GLU A 162 -15.72 -4.95 0.89
CA GLU A 162 -16.55 -4.99 -0.31
C GLU A 162 -16.25 -3.83 -1.27
N VAL A 163 -15.41 -2.89 -0.84
CA VAL A 163 -15.18 -1.62 -1.54
C VAL A 163 -13.72 -1.46 -1.92
N LEU A 164 -13.53 -1.11 -3.19
CA LEU A 164 -12.26 -0.65 -3.73
C LEU A 164 -12.37 0.84 -4.10
N PHE A 165 -11.67 1.69 -3.37
CA PHE A 165 -11.68 3.13 -3.61
C PHE A 165 -10.94 3.51 -4.90
N GLY A 166 -11.56 4.39 -5.69
CA GLY A 166 -11.10 4.77 -7.01
C GLY A 166 -9.91 5.75 -7.04
N PRO A 167 -9.51 6.16 -8.25
CA PRO A 167 -8.32 7.00 -8.49
C PRO A 167 -8.33 8.33 -7.75
N GLU A 168 -9.49 9.00 -7.62
CA GLU A 168 -9.59 10.30 -6.92
C GLU A 168 -9.18 10.20 -5.45
N THR A 169 -9.74 9.22 -4.75
CA THR A 169 -9.44 8.91 -3.35
C THR A 169 -7.97 8.49 -3.17
N LEU A 170 -7.43 7.74 -4.13
CA LEU A 170 -6.01 7.38 -4.14
C LEU A 170 -5.10 8.60 -4.23
N MET A 171 -5.44 9.62 -5.03
CA MET A 171 -4.63 10.85 -5.13
C MET A 171 -4.53 11.56 -3.77
N GLN A 172 -5.61 11.57 -2.99
CA GLN A 172 -5.61 12.09 -1.63
C GLN A 172 -4.82 11.21 -0.66
N LEU A 173 -4.94 9.88 -0.77
CA LEU A 173 -4.13 8.94 0.00
C LEU A 173 -2.62 9.20 -0.20
N TYR A 174 -2.21 9.47 -1.44
CA TYR A 174 -0.81 9.79 -1.76
C TYR A 174 -0.38 11.20 -1.34
N GLY A 175 -1.30 12.00 -0.79
CA GLY A 175 -1.03 13.38 -0.38
C GLY A 175 -0.81 14.33 -1.56
N LEU A 176 -1.35 14.01 -2.75
CA LEU A 176 -1.23 14.84 -3.95
C LEU A 176 -2.26 15.98 -3.91
N ARG A 177 -3.55 15.68 -3.80
CA ARG A 177 -4.62 16.70 -3.68
C ARG A 177 -5.84 16.11 -3.00
N LYS A 178 -6.81 16.94 -2.61
CA LYS A 178 -8.08 16.42 -2.10
C LYS A 178 -8.86 15.73 -3.23
N ALA A 179 -9.53 14.65 -2.88
CA ALA A 179 -10.53 14.01 -3.73
C ALA A 179 -11.73 14.95 -3.82
N ARG A 180 -12.26 15.17 -5.02
CA ARG A 180 -13.46 16.00 -5.21
C ARG A 180 -14.74 15.22 -4.98
N TYR A 181 -14.67 13.93 -5.27
CA TYR A 181 -15.71 12.95 -5.07
C TYR A 181 -15.04 11.63 -4.70
N ILE A 182 -15.78 10.75 -4.05
CA ILE A 182 -15.28 9.46 -3.58
C ILE A 182 -15.89 8.40 -4.47
N ASP A 183 -15.13 8.03 -5.49
CA ASP A 183 -15.49 6.90 -6.35
C ASP A 183 -15.18 5.58 -5.66
N VAL A 184 -16.06 4.60 -5.84
CA VAL A 184 -15.91 3.25 -5.34
C VAL A 184 -16.30 2.21 -6.39
N LEU A 185 -15.60 1.09 -6.34
CA LEU A 185 -15.93 -0.15 -7.04
C LEU A 185 -16.44 -1.15 -6.00
N THR A 186 -17.52 -1.85 -6.32
CA THR A 186 -18.12 -2.88 -5.46
C THR A 186 -18.45 -4.12 -6.28
N ARG A 187 -18.43 -5.30 -5.64
CA ARG A 187 -18.82 -6.57 -6.25
C ARG A 187 -20.32 -6.68 -6.53
N ALA A 188 -21.14 -5.93 -5.80
CA ALA A 188 -22.60 -5.96 -5.93
C ALA A 188 -23.15 -4.57 -6.26
N PRO A 189 -22.90 -4.02 -7.48
CA PRO A 189 -23.47 -2.75 -7.89
C PRO A 189 -24.96 -2.94 -8.18
N GLY A 190 -25.80 -2.73 -7.17
CA GLY A 190 -27.25 -2.85 -7.29
C GLY A 190 -28.00 -2.04 -6.25
N PRO A 191 -29.34 -1.95 -6.33
CA PRO A 191 -30.17 -1.23 -5.35
C PRO A 191 -30.03 -1.79 -3.93
N SER A 192 -29.53 -3.03 -3.80
CA SER A 192 -29.20 -3.69 -2.53
C SER A 192 -27.87 -3.23 -1.90
N SER A 193 -27.05 -2.46 -2.62
CA SER A 193 -25.71 -2.05 -2.16
C SER A 193 -25.69 -0.96 -1.09
N GLY A 194 -26.85 -0.46 -0.66
CA GLY A 194 -26.96 0.67 0.27
C GLY A 194 -26.44 2.01 -0.29
N LEU A 195 -25.87 2.01 -1.50
CA LEU A 195 -25.35 3.17 -2.20
C LEU A 195 -26.48 3.83 -3.00
N SER A 196 -27.34 4.57 -2.29
CA SER A 196 -28.42 5.32 -2.91
C SER A 196 -27.90 6.44 -3.83
N PRO A 197 -28.57 6.72 -4.96
CA PRO A 197 -28.28 7.90 -5.76
C PRO A 197 -28.44 9.17 -4.90
N GLY A 198 -27.35 9.93 -4.73
CA GLY A 198 -27.25 11.08 -3.82
C GLY A 198 -26.40 10.85 -2.56
N ALA A 199 -25.95 9.61 -2.32
CA ALA A 199 -24.94 9.33 -1.30
C ALA A 199 -23.59 10.01 -1.65
N PRO A 200 -22.77 10.38 -0.65
CA PRO A 200 -21.44 10.97 -0.87
C PRO A 200 -20.44 10.01 -1.56
N LEU A 201 -20.81 8.74 -1.73
CA LEU A 201 -20.05 7.71 -2.45
C LEU A 201 -20.64 7.54 -3.85
N ARG A 202 -19.80 7.70 -4.87
CA ARG A 202 -20.16 7.50 -6.28
C ARG A 202 -19.69 6.12 -6.71
N VAL A 203 -20.59 5.29 -7.23
CA VAL A 203 -20.19 3.99 -7.81
C VAL A 203 -19.63 4.24 -9.21
N ILE A 204 -18.45 3.68 -9.50
CA ILE A 204 -17.89 3.72 -10.86
C ILE A 204 -18.78 2.87 -11.77
N GLY A 205 -19.33 3.52 -12.81
CA GLY A 205 -20.23 2.90 -13.77
C GLY A 205 -19.51 1.92 -14.71
N THR A 206 -20.30 1.10 -15.42
CA THR A 206 -19.78 0.14 -16.42
C THR A 206 -19.09 0.82 -17.59
N ASP A 207 -19.51 2.02 -17.95
CA ASP A 207 -18.90 2.90 -18.94
C ASP A 207 -17.49 3.36 -18.51
N GLU A 208 -17.32 3.69 -17.23
CA GLU A 208 -16.03 4.14 -16.69
C GLU A 208 -15.07 2.99 -16.38
N LEU A 209 -15.58 1.77 -16.13
CA LEU A 209 -14.76 0.58 -15.87
C LEU A 209 -13.75 0.30 -16.98
N GLY A 210 -14.13 0.55 -18.24
CA GLY A 210 -13.27 0.35 -19.40
C GLY A 210 -11.96 1.15 -19.35
N HIS A 211 -11.91 2.25 -18.59
CA HIS A 211 -10.69 3.06 -18.48
C HIS A 211 -9.59 2.39 -17.66
N PHE A 212 -9.91 1.43 -16.79
CA PHE A 212 -8.89 0.70 -16.03
C PHE A 212 -8.02 -0.22 -16.90
N SER A 213 -8.42 -0.55 -18.13
CA SER A 213 -7.70 -1.48 -19.03
C SER A 213 -7.59 -2.92 -18.49
N THR A 214 -8.40 -3.23 -17.48
CA THR A 214 -8.45 -4.53 -16.82
C THR A 214 -9.91 -4.85 -16.55
N ASP A 215 -10.26 -6.13 -16.64
CA ASP A 215 -11.58 -6.64 -16.25
C ASP A 215 -11.91 -6.33 -14.78
N SER A 216 -13.20 -6.13 -14.47
CA SER A 216 -13.66 -5.73 -13.15
C SER A 216 -13.43 -6.80 -12.08
N ALA A 217 -13.58 -8.09 -12.41
CA ALA A 217 -13.33 -9.18 -11.48
C ALA A 217 -11.84 -9.20 -11.10
N ARG A 218 -10.96 -9.11 -12.10
CA ARG A 218 -9.50 -9.00 -11.85
C ARG A 218 -9.15 -7.76 -11.01
N LEU A 219 -9.78 -6.63 -11.30
CA LEU A 219 -9.54 -5.40 -10.55
C LEU A 219 -9.94 -5.51 -9.08
N LEU A 220 -10.95 -6.31 -8.74
CA LEU A 220 -11.43 -6.52 -7.38
C LEU A 220 -10.71 -7.67 -6.64
N GLU A 221 -10.13 -8.63 -7.36
CA GLU A 221 -9.54 -9.84 -6.77
C GLU A 221 -8.01 -9.82 -6.72
N ASP A 222 -7.35 -9.21 -7.70
CA ASP A 222 -5.89 -9.22 -7.79
C ASP A 222 -5.26 -8.15 -6.89
N ALA A 223 -4.63 -8.59 -5.81
CA ALA A 223 -3.93 -7.72 -4.85
C ALA A 223 -2.83 -6.85 -5.49
N ARG A 224 -2.30 -7.22 -6.68
CA ARG A 224 -1.34 -6.38 -7.41
C ARG A 224 -1.97 -5.07 -7.91
N HIS A 225 -3.29 -5.05 -8.04
CA HIS A 225 -4.05 -3.87 -8.43
C HIS A 225 -4.50 -3.04 -7.25
N HIS A 226 -4.10 -3.36 -6.03
CA HIS A 226 -4.54 -2.68 -4.81
C HIS A 226 -3.40 -2.00 -4.07
N VAL A 227 -3.78 -1.04 -3.24
CA VAL A 227 -3.00 -0.50 -2.13
C VAL A 227 -3.91 -0.57 -0.91
N VAL A 228 -3.45 -1.18 0.18
CA VAL A 228 -4.20 -1.21 1.44
C VAL A 228 -3.59 -0.19 2.41
N SER A 229 -4.42 0.70 2.95
CA SER A 229 -4.03 1.65 3.99
C SER A 229 -5.09 1.67 5.07
N ASP A 230 -4.67 1.50 6.33
CA ASP A 230 -5.54 1.56 7.49
C ASP A 230 -6.78 0.65 7.35
N GLY A 231 -6.62 -0.54 6.75
CA GLY A 231 -7.70 -1.50 6.50
C GLY A 231 -8.75 -1.08 5.47
N LEU A 232 -8.43 -0.11 4.60
CA LEU A 232 -9.21 0.28 3.43
C LEU A 232 -8.43 -0.07 2.16
N THR A 233 -9.11 -0.54 1.13
CA THR A 233 -8.51 -0.96 -0.13
C THR A 233 -8.73 0.10 -1.21
N PHE A 234 -7.66 0.51 -1.87
CA PHE A 234 -7.65 1.51 -2.95
C PHE A 234 -7.10 0.88 -4.22
N VAL A 235 -7.49 1.40 -5.38
CA VAL A 235 -6.82 1.04 -6.63
C VAL A 235 -5.33 1.38 -6.53
N SER A 236 -4.48 0.57 -7.17
CA SER A 236 -3.04 0.83 -7.17
C SER A 236 -2.72 2.08 -7.99
N PHE A 237 -1.52 2.63 -7.74
CA PHE A 237 -1.04 3.80 -8.47
C PHE A 237 -0.97 3.57 -9.99
N GLY A 238 -0.57 2.37 -10.40
CA GLY A 238 -0.58 1.97 -11.82
C GLY A 238 -1.98 1.95 -12.41
N MET A 239 -2.96 1.41 -11.68
CA MET A 239 -4.36 1.39 -12.12
C MET A 239 -4.96 2.80 -12.22
N ALA A 240 -4.68 3.66 -11.24
CA ALA A 240 -5.10 5.07 -11.30
C ALA A 240 -4.47 5.81 -12.48
N HIS A 241 -3.19 5.54 -12.79
CA HIS A 241 -2.51 6.13 -13.94
C HIS A 241 -3.15 5.67 -15.25
N ALA A 242 -3.45 4.37 -15.39
CA ALA A 242 -4.14 3.82 -16.56
C ALA A 242 -5.53 4.44 -16.74
N PHE A 243 -6.34 4.47 -15.68
CA PHE A 243 -7.67 5.08 -15.68
C PHE A 243 -7.64 6.52 -16.19
N LYS A 244 -6.78 7.35 -15.59
CA LYS A 244 -6.67 8.78 -15.95
C LYS A 244 -6.14 8.99 -17.37
N ARG A 245 -5.22 8.13 -17.82
CA ARG A 245 -4.70 8.17 -19.19
C ARG A 245 -5.79 7.87 -20.22
N HIS A 246 -6.65 6.89 -19.95
CA HIS A 246 -7.70 6.48 -20.89
C HIS A 246 -8.92 7.39 -20.88
N ARG A 247 -9.35 7.87 -19.70
CA ARG A 247 -10.44 8.84 -19.60
C ARG A 247 -10.07 10.17 -20.26
N GLY A 248 -8.83 10.63 -20.08
CA GLY A 248 -8.23 11.68 -20.90
C GLY A 248 -8.82 13.09 -20.73
N VAL A 249 -9.65 13.34 -19.71
CA VAL A 249 -10.18 14.68 -19.46
C VAL A 249 -9.06 15.64 -19.10
N TRP A 250 -9.25 16.94 -19.33
CA TRP A 250 -8.21 17.96 -19.10
C TRP A 250 -7.53 17.81 -17.73
N ARG A 251 -8.33 17.59 -16.68
CA ARG A 251 -7.83 17.44 -15.32
C ARG A 251 -7.00 16.18 -15.10
N ASP A 252 -7.28 15.10 -15.82
CA ASP A 252 -6.46 13.90 -15.77
C ASP A 252 -5.04 14.17 -16.28
N ARG A 253 -4.85 15.12 -17.21
CA ARG A 253 -3.51 15.53 -17.65
C ARG A 253 -2.71 16.16 -16.51
N LEU A 254 -3.36 16.98 -15.69
CA LEU A 254 -2.75 17.58 -14.50
C LEU A 254 -2.40 16.50 -13.46
N ASP A 255 -3.32 15.58 -13.22
CA ASP A 255 -3.09 14.45 -12.31
C ASP A 255 -1.94 13.56 -12.78
N LEU A 256 -1.90 13.20 -14.07
CA LEU A 256 -0.80 12.44 -14.66
C LEU A 256 0.54 13.19 -14.53
N SER A 257 0.53 14.52 -14.65
CA SER A 257 1.72 15.35 -14.41
C SER A 257 2.18 15.27 -12.95
N MET A 258 1.25 15.35 -11.98
CA MET A 258 1.55 15.17 -10.56
C MET A 258 2.10 13.78 -10.27
N MET A 259 1.45 12.73 -10.79
CA MET A 259 1.85 11.34 -10.59
C MET A 259 3.26 11.08 -11.11
N ARG A 260 3.56 11.49 -12.35
CA ARG A 260 4.90 11.36 -12.94
C ARG A 260 5.95 12.16 -12.18
N SER A 261 5.60 13.35 -11.71
CA SER A 261 6.51 14.19 -10.93
C SER A 261 6.83 13.56 -9.57
N LEU A 262 5.85 12.87 -8.96
CA LEU A 262 6.03 12.11 -7.72
C LEU A 262 6.99 10.93 -7.92
N GLU A 263 6.78 10.12 -8.95
CA GLU A 263 7.63 8.97 -9.29
C GLU A 263 9.07 9.38 -9.58
N ARG A 264 9.24 10.43 -10.40
CA ARG A 264 10.55 10.98 -10.79
C ARG A 264 11.19 11.86 -9.73
N ARG A 265 10.50 12.13 -8.62
CA ARG A 265 10.95 13.01 -7.53
C ARG A 265 11.27 14.45 -7.99
N HIS A 266 10.60 14.92 -9.03
CA HIS A 266 10.72 16.28 -9.54
C HIS A 266 9.90 17.25 -8.68
N ARG A 267 10.43 17.62 -7.51
CA ARG A 267 9.70 18.41 -6.49
C ARG A 267 9.11 19.71 -7.05
N TRP A 268 9.86 20.45 -7.87
CA TRP A 268 9.39 21.72 -8.44
C TRP A 268 8.20 21.53 -9.40
N ARG A 269 8.22 20.48 -10.24
CA ARG A 269 7.10 20.16 -11.15
C ARG A 269 5.86 19.78 -10.37
N LEU A 270 6.06 18.99 -9.31
CA LEU A 270 4.98 18.62 -8.43
C LEU A 270 4.39 19.88 -7.76
N HIS A 271 5.22 20.75 -7.20
CA HIS A 271 4.75 22.02 -6.61
C HIS A 271 3.98 22.88 -7.61
N LEU A 272 4.48 23.04 -8.83
CA LEU A 272 3.78 23.78 -9.88
C LEU A 272 2.41 23.17 -10.21
N ALA A 273 2.35 21.85 -10.42
CA ALA A 273 1.09 21.17 -10.72
C ALA A 273 0.06 21.30 -9.57
N LEU A 274 0.53 21.31 -8.31
CA LEU A 274 -0.31 21.53 -7.15
C LEU A 274 -0.84 22.96 -7.04
N LEU A 275 -0.05 23.95 -7.48
CA LEU A 275 -0.53 25.33 -7.57
C LEU A 275 -1.60 25.48 -8.64
N VAL A 276 -1.38 24.89 -9.81
CA VAL A 276 -2.37 24.87 -10.90
C VAL A 276 -3.66 24.20 -10.45
N ASP A 277 -3.61 23.06 -9.74
CA ASP A 277 -4.81 22.37 -9.25
C ASP A 277 -5.67 23.25 -8.32
N ARG A 278 -5.02 24.12 -7.51
CA ARG A 278 -5.72 25.08 -6.64
C ARG A 278 -6.38 26.23 -7.40
N MET A 279 -5.92 26.53 -8.61
CA MET A 279 -6.48 27.59 -9.45
C MET A 279 -7.64 27.08 -10.31
N LEU A 280 -7.81 25.77 -10.45
CA LEU A 280 -8.91 25.19 -11.22
C LEU A 280 -10.17 25.05 -10.32
N PRO A 281 -11.35 25.44 -10.84
CA PRO A 281 -12.62 25.35 -10.10
C PRO A 281 -13.04 23.91 -9.76
#